data_AF-A0A550GMV7-F1
#
_entry.id   AF-A0A550GMV7-F1
#
_cell.length_a   1.000
_cell.length_b   1.000
_cell.length_c   1.000
_cell.angle_alpha   90.00
_cell.angle_beta   90.00
_cell.angle_gamma   90.00
#
_symmetry.space_group_name_H-M   'P 1'
#
loop_
_entity.id
_entity.type
_entity.pdbx_description
1 polymer ?
#
loop_
_entity_poly.entity_id
_entity_poly.type
_entity_poly.pdbx_seq_one_letter_code
_entity_poly.pdbx_strand_id
1 'polypeptide(L)'
;MDKLGVDHGELSKAPKHIIINNSLQPFLIDFETASTKRVVSNVTSICQFLFLGYGEVGKKVFKIIGIRERDKIINALRKYKSEKSNSNFLGIIQTCLF
;
A
#
# COMPACT_ATOMS: atom_id res chain seq x y z
N MET A 1 -2.67 -9.53 -6.53
CA MET A 1 -2.77 -8.51 -7.60
C MET A 1 -1.40 -8.22 -8.20
N ASP A 2 -0.42 -7.68 -7.45
CA ASP A 2 0.92 -7.38 -7.98
C ASP A 2 1.63 -8.58 -8.64
N LYS A 3 1.62 -9.74 -7.97
CA LYS A 3 2.17 -10.99 -8.55
C LYS A 3 1.38 -11.51 -9.75
N LEU A 4 0.09 -11.16 -9.83
CA LEU A 4 -0.79 -11.57 -10.93
C LEU A 4 -0.71 -10.60 -12.13
N GLY A 5 0.07 -9.52 -12.02
CA GLY A 5 0.15 -8.51 -13.08
C GLY A 5 -1.09 -7.64 -13.23
N VAL A 6 -2.00 -7.63 -12.24
CA VAL A 6 -3.23 -6.83 -12.27
C VAL A 6 -3.04 -5.58 -11.41
N ASP A 7 -3.05 -4.41 -12.04
CA ASP A 7 -3.02 -3.11 -11.37
C ASP A 7 -4.45 -2.59 -11.17
N HIS A 8 -4.79 -2.13 -9.97
CA HIS A 8 -6.11 -1.59 -9.63
C HIS A 8 -6.32 -0.20 -10.27
N GLY A 9 -5.27 0.62 -10.32
CA GLY A 9 -5.30 1.96 -10.92
C GLY A 9 -5.57 3.10 -9.95
N GLU A 10 -6.27 2.88 -8.84
CA GLU A 10 -6.74 3.98 -7.96
C GLU A 10 -6.36 3.86 -6.47
N LEU A 11 -5.49 2.90 -6.14
CA LEU A 11 -5.04 2.68 -4.75
C LEU A 11 -4.22 3.82 -4.14
N SER A 12 -3.77 4.80 -4.94
CA SER A 12 -3.19 6.05 -4.41
C SER A 12 -4.26 6.99 -3.83
N LYS A 13 -5.53 6.79 -4.18
CA LYS A 13 -6.74 7.44 -3.64
C LYS A 13 -7.62 6.42 -2.92
N ALA A 14 -6.99 5.52 -2.18
CA ALA A 14 -7.63 4.40 -1.49
C ALA A 14 -8.87 4.71 -0.63
N PRO A 15 -9.10 5.90 -0.02
CA PRO A 15 -10.29 6.14 0.80
C PRO A 15 -11.63 5.84 0.11
N LYS A 16 -11.68 5.92 -1.23
CA LYS A 16 -12.91 5.64 -1.99
C LYS A 16 -13.07 4.18 -2.38
N HIS A 17 -11.98 3.41 -2.37
CA HIS A 17 -11.92 2.05 -2.91
C HIS A 17 -11.66 0.99 -1.84
N ILE A 18 -11.50 1.39 -0.57
CA ILE A 18 -11.38 0.47 0.57
C ILE A 18 -12.55 0.68 1.52
N ILE A 19 -13.34 -0.36 1.71
CA ILE A 19 -14.41 -0.42 2.72
C ILE A 19 -13.95 -1.32 3.85
N ILE A 20 -14.23 -0.93 5.10
CA ILE A 20 -14.00 -1.76 6.28
C ILE A 20 -15.38 -2.18 6.80
N ASN A 21 -15.62 -3.48 6.92
CA ASN A 21 -16.89 -3.98 7.46
C ASN A 21 -16.92 -3.88 9.01
N ASN A 22 -18.06 -4.23 9.60
CA ASN A 22 -18.25 -4.20 11.07
C ASN A 22 -17.31 -5.16 11.82
N SER A 23 -16.73 -6.15 11.14
CA SER A 23 -15.73 -7.08 11.67
C SER A 23 -14.29 -6.60 11.47
N LEU A 24 -14.09 -5.33 11.11
CA LEU A 24 -12.78 -4.71 10.83
C LEU A 24 -12.02 -5.36 9.66
N GLN A 25 -12.72 -6.03 8.76
CA GLN A 25 -12.12 -6.63 7.57
C GLN A 25 -12.11 -5.63 6.41
N PRO A 26 -10.96 -5.37 5.78
CA PRO A 26 -10.88 -4.50 4.62
C PRO A 26 -11.28 -5.23 3.33
N PHE A 27 -12.07 -4.55 2.49
CA PHE A 27 -12.46 -4.98 1.16
C PHE A 27 -12.00 -3.95 0.13
N LEU A 28 -11.35 -4.43 -0.93
CA LEU A 28 -11.05 -3.63 -2.10
C LEU A 28 -12.24 -3.71 -3.06
N ILE A 29 -12.74 -2.56 -3.46
CA ILE A 29 -13.87 -2.44 -4.40
C ILE A 29 -13.44 -1.66 -5.64
N ASP A 30 -14.35 -1.56 -6.61
CA ASP A 30 -14.21 -0.73 -7.80
C ASP A 30 -12.99 -1.10 -8.66
N PHE A 31 -13.15 -2.09 -9.53
CA PHE A 31 -12.11 -2.59 -10.43
C PHE A 31 -12.26 -2.05 -11.86
N GLU A 32 -13.07 -1.00 -12.07
CA GLU A 32 -13.35 -0.48 -13.42
C GLU A 32 -12.08 0.00 -14.13
N THR A 33 -11.15 0.58 -13.38
CA THR A 33 -9.85 1.05 -13.90
C THR A 33 -8.76 -0.01 -13.90
N ALA A 34 -9.08 -1.24 -13.47
CA ALA A 34 -8.10 -2.30 -13.34
C ALA A 34 -7.52 -2.69 -14.71
N SER A 35 -6.23 -2.96 -14.74
CA SER A 35 -5.52 -3.21 -15.99
C SER A 35 -4.42 -4.23 -15.82
N THR A 36 -4.28 -5.09 -16.84
CA THR A 36 -3.13 -6.00 -17.02
C THR A 36 -2.02 -5.39 -17.88
N LYS A 37 -2.26 -4.22 -18.49
CA LYS A 37 -1.29 -3.52 -19.36
C LYS A 37 -0.45 -2.50 -18.59
N ARG A 38 -0.98 -1.96 -17.48
CA ARG A 38 -0.27 -0.98 -16.65
C ARG A 38 0.79 -1.67 -15.79
N VAL A 39 1.89 -0.96 -15.51
CA VAL A 39 2.88 -1.42 -14.53
C VAL A 39 2.21 -1.52 -13.16
N VAL A 40 2.16 -2.74 -12.62
CA VAL A 40 1.60 -3.02 -11.30
C VAL A 40 2.29 -2.25 -10.18
N SER A 41 1.48 -1.60 -9.35
CA SER A 41 1.94 -0.75 -8.27
C SER A 41 1.06 -0.79 -7.01
N ASN A 42 0.14 -1.74 -6.89
CA ASN A 42 -0.89 -1.74 -5.83
C ASN A 42 -0.28 -1.65 -4.43
N VAL A 43 0.72 -2.49 -4.13
CA VAL A 43 1.39 -2.51 -2.82
C VAL A 43 2.11 -1.19 -2.55
N THR A 44 2.81 -0.65 -3.55
CA THR A 44 3.51 0.63 -3.40
C THR A 44 2.55 1.80 -3.22
N SER A 45 1.46 1.84 -3.99
CA SER A 45 0.45 2.90 -3.94
C SER A 45 -0.28 2.92 -2.60
N ILE A 46 -0.68 1.75 -2.07
CA ILE A 46 -1.36 1.71 -0.78
C ILE A 46 -0.42 2.07 0.38
N CYS A 47 0.84 1.62 0.34
CA CYS A 47 1.82 1.98 1.37
C CYS A 47 2.14 3.48 1.34
N GLN A 48 2.20 4.09 0.15
CA GLN A 48 2.36 5.53 0.03
C GLN A 48 1.19 6.28 0.67
N PHE A 49 -0.04 5.85 0.39
CA PHE A 49 -1.23 6.44 0.99
C PHE A 49 -1.26 6.31 2.53
N LEU A 50 -0.98 5.12 3.06
CA LEU A 50 -1.07 4.83 4.50
C LEU A 50 0.09 5.41 5.31
N PHE A 51 1.33 5.35 4.80
CA PHE A 51 2.52 5.61 5.61
C PHE A 51 3.34 6.82 5.17
N LEU A 52 3.18 7.27 3.92
CA LEU A 52 3.98 8.38 3.37
C LEU A 52 3.14 9.62 3.01
N GLY A 53 1.82 9.50 3.03
CA GLY A 53 0.89 10.57 2.72
C GLY A 53 0.73 11.57 3.86
N TYR A 54 0.53 12.84 3.49
CA TYR A 54 0.28 13.93 4.44
C TYR A 54 -1.21 14.14 4.77
N GLY A 55 -2.09 13.29 4.22
CA GLY A 55 -3.52 13.35 4.48
C GLY A 55 -3.91 12.85 5.87
N GLU A 56 -5.16 13.07 6.26
CA GLU A 56 -5.67 12.73 7.61
C GLU A 56 -5.49 11.25 7.97
N VAL A 57 -5.65 10.34 7.00
CA VAL A 57 -5.41 8.91 7.23
C VAL A 57 -3.94 8.65 7.55
N GLY A 58 -3.01 9.18 6.77
CA GLY A 58 -1.57 9.05 7.03
C GLY A 58 -1.17 9.62 8.39
N LYS A 59 -1.72 10.78 8.77
CA LYS A 59 -1.51 11.37 10.11
C LYS A 59 -2.05 10.48 11.23
N LYS A 60 -3.25 9.90 11.08
CA LYS A 60 -3.84 8.98 12.07
C LYS A 60 -3.02 7.70 12.20
N VAL A 61 -2.63 7.12 11.07
CA VAL A 61 -1.77 5.94 11.01
C VAL A 61 -0.46 6.23 11.75
N PHE A 62 0.22 7.33 11.43
CA PHE A 62 1.44 7.77 12.15
C PHE A 62 1.24 7.90 13.66
N LYS A 63 0.12 8.49 14.11
CA LYS A 63 -0.18 8.61 15.55
C LYS A 63 -0.40 7.25 16.25
N ILE A 64 -1.02 6.29 15.56
CA ILE A 64 -1.31 4.96 16.13
C ILE A 64 -0.04 4.11 16.21
N ILE A 65 0.79 4.17 15.17
CA ILE A 65 1.93 3.27 15.01
C ILE A 65 3.27 3.87 15.49
N GLY A 66 3.33 5.17 15.75
CA GLY A 66 4.54 5.88 16.17
C GLY A 66 5.44 6.40 15.03
N ILE A 67 6.64 6.83 15.41
CA ILE A 67 7.64 7.40 14.49
C ILE A 67 8.17 6.29 13.59
N ARG A 68 8.02 6.46 12.28
CA ARG A 68 8.65 5.57 11.30
C ARG A 68 9.70 6.32 10.49
N GLU A 69 10.81 5.63 10.26
CA GLU A 69 11.88 6.13 9.41
C GLU A 69 11.42 6.13 7.95
N ARG A 70 10.92 7.28 7.51
CA ARG A 70 10.38 7.49 6.17
C ARG A 70 11.30 6.95 5.08
N ASP A 71 12.61 7.17 5.22
CA ASP A 71 13.62 6.71 4.27
C ASP A 71 13.74 5.20 4.23
N LYS A 72 13.60 4.51 5.37
CA LYS A 72 13.56 3.03 5.40
C LYS A 72 12.33 2.52 4.65
N ILE A 73 11.16 3.11 4.86
CA ILE A 73 9.94 2.73 4.13
C ILE A 73 10.14 2.94 2.61
N ILE A 74 10.65 4.10 2.20
CA ILE A 74 10.91 4.39 0.78
C ILE A 74 11.87 3.36 0.18
N ASN A 75 12.94 3.01 0.89
CA ASN A 75 13.91 2.02 0.43
C ASN A 75 13.31 0.61 0.33
N ALA A 76 12.49 0.19 1.31
CA ALA A 76 11.77 -1.09 1.24
C ALA A 76 10.81 -1.14 0.04
N LEU A 77 10.07 -0.06 -0.21
CA LEU A 77 9.17 0.04 -1.36
C LEU A 77 9.92 0.02 -2.70
N ARG A 78 11.10 0.65 -2.79
CA ARG A 78 11.95 0.59 -3.99
C ARG A 78 12.40 -0.84 -4.28
N LYS A 79 12.88 -1.57 -3.26
CA LYS A 79 13.28 -2.98 -3.39
C LYS A 79 12.14 -3.88 -3.85
N TYR A 80 10.94 -3.70 -3.28
CA TYR A 80 9.76 -4.45 -3.73
C TYR A 80 9.34 -4.10 -5.16
N LYS A 81 9.42 -2.81 -5.54
CA LYS A 81 9.06 -2.39 -6.90
C LYS A 81 9.96 -3.04 -7.95
N SER A 82 11.28 -3.13 -7.69
CA SER A 82 12.24 -3.82 -8.55
C SER A 82 12.04 -5.33 -8.57
N GLU A 83 11.76 -5.94 -7.42
CA GLU A 83 11.53 -7.38 -7.31
C GLU A 83 10.38 -7.67 -6.34
N LYS A 84 9.26 -8.16 -6.87
CA LYS A 84 8.01 -8.41 -6.14
C LYS A 84 8.01 -9.76 -5.41
N SER A 85 9.13 -10.09 -4.78
CA SER A 85 9.35 -11.32 -4.02
C SER A 85 8.61 -11.27 -2.67
N ASN A 86 8.36 -12.44 -2.08
CA ASN A 86 7.76 -12.52 -0.75
C ASN A 86 8.68 -11.92 0.32
N SER A 87 10.00 -12.10 0.19
CA SER A 87 10.99 -11.52 1.10
C SER A 87 10.93 -10.00 1.10
N ASN A 88 10.88 -9.36 -0.08
CA ASN A 88 10.76 -7.90 -0.17
C ASN A 88 9.39 -7.40 0.34
N PHE A 89 8.33 -8.17 0.12
CA PHE A 89 7.02 -7.85 0.70
C PHE A 89 7.05 -7.89 2.23
N LEU A 90 7.61 -8.95 2.83
CA LEU A 90 7.79 -9.04 4.27
C LEU A 90 8.70 -7.93 4.81
N GLY A 91 9.73 -7.54 4.05
CA GLY A 91 10.57 -6.39 4.40
C GLY A 91 9.80 -5.07 4.47
N ILE A 92 8.80 -4.85 3.62
CA ILE A 92 7.87 -3.72 3.75
C ILE A 92 7.07 -3.84 5.04
N ILE A 93 6.48 -5.01 5.31
CA ILE A 93 5.66 -5.24 6.50
C ILE A 93 6.47 -5.01 7.77
N GLN A 94 7.71 -5.49 7.82
CA GLN A 94 8.63 -5.26 8.93
C GLN A 94 8.89 -3.76 9.10
N THR A 95 9.42 -3.10 8.07
CA THR A 95 9.75 -1.66 8.11
C THR A 95 8.55 -0.77 8.43
N CYS A 96 7.36 -1.21 8.03
CA CYS A 96 6.14 -0.56 8.43
C CYS A 96 5.84 -0.95 9.88
N LEU A 97 5.31 -2.13 10.14
CA LEU A 97 4.62 -2.45 11.39
C LEU A 97 5.49 -2.70 12.62
N PHE A 98 6.80 -2.87 12.48
CA PHE A 98 7.71 -3.30 13.54
C PHE A 98 8.99 -2.45 13.57
#